data_AF-A0ABD1R383-F1
#
_entry.id   AF-A0ABD1R383-F1
#
_cell.length_a   1.000
_cell.length_b   1.000
_cell.length_c   1.000
_cell.angle_alpha   90.00
_cell.angle_beta   90.00
_cell.angle_gamma   90.00
#
_symmetry.space_group_name_H-M   'P 1'
#
loop_
_entity.id
_entity.type
_entity.pdbx_description
1 polymer ?
#
loop_
_entity_poly.entity_id
_entity_poly.type
_entity_poly.pdbx_seq_one_letter_code
_entity_poly.pdbx_strand_id
1 'polypeptide(L)'
;MCTKEEKLAENSDESPSVLLPLTINFPKENPDGSSKSNVPLLVSMANERPISTDQKGKTLLYILELPLYLPRRLTIPLVSQEKWCKPFAVLSITLDPLLFALIWGFNTKNPQILIYAIGGSSIGIALGILAFYTTHRLSPPRKYLFLWLALGFLMSIIWTYILAQELISLMVSIGLILGLNHSILGLTVLAWGNSLGDLVSNVTVAKNGGPDGVQLAIFGCYAGPIFNTLVGLGLSLTFSTWAKYPDSCAIQVEDSVYETIGFLIVGLLWALVILPQRKMRLDRFVGSGLLAIYSCFLSSKIARNLGLVQFHMSPSYFMLHGG
;
A
#
# COMPACT_ATOMS: atom_id res chain seq x y z
N MET A 1 -59.98 -21.86 4.35
CA MET A 1 -59.15 -22.95 3.80
C MET A 1 -57.70 -22.56 4.06
N CYS A 2 -56.89 -23.14 4.93
CA CYS A 2 -57.00 -24.22 5.91
C CYS A 2 -55.97 -23.90 7.03
N THR A 3 -56.22 -24.43 8.21
CA THR A 3 -55.59 -24.22 9.53
C THR A 3 -54.35 -25.08 9.84
N LYS A 4 -53.70 -24.80 11.00
CA LYS A 4 -52.84 -25.64 11.90
C LYS A 4 -51.31 -25.59 11.65
N GLU A 5 -50.49 -25.18 12.64
CA GLU A 5 -49.99 -25.92 13.83
C GLU A 5 -49.22 -27.20 13.48
N GLU A 6 -47.93 -27.30 13.80
CA GLU A 6 -47.38 -28.25 14.80
C GLU A 6 -45.86 -28.10 15.00
N LYS A 7 -45.42 -28.19 16.25
CA LYS A 7 -44.05 -28.45 16.68
C LYS A 7 -43.70 -29.92 16.41
N LEU A 8 -42.46 -30.23 16.06
CA LEU A 8 -41.84 -31.48 16.49
C LEU A 8 -40.38 -31.22 16.88
N ALA A 9 -40.11 -31.52 18.15
CA ALA A 9 -38.77 -31.68 18.68
C ALA A 9 -38.29 -33.07 18.27
N GLU A 10 -37.06 -33.16 17.77
CA GLU A 10 -36.31 -34.41 17.75
C GLU A 10 -34.90 -34.13 18.22
N ASN A 11 -34.57 -34.77 19.35
CA ASN A 11 -33.30 -34.73 20.04
C ASN A 11 -32.70 -36.12 19.83
N SER A 12 -31.49 -36.21 19.30
CA SER A 12 -30.69 -37.44 19.32
C SER A 12 -29.25 -37.13 19.71
N ASP A 13 -28.82 -37.78 20.78
CA ASP A 13 -27.49 -37.77 21.39
C ASP A 13 -26.46 -38.54 20.53
N GLU A 14 -25.21 -38.05 20.48
CA GLU A 14 -23.97 -38.76 20.92
C GLU A 14 -22.66 -38.21 20.29
N SER A 15 -21.89 -37.46 21.11
CA SER A 15 -20.42 -37.57 21.33
C SER A 15 -19.40 -37.17 20.21
N PRO A 16 -18.10 -36.96 20.53
CA PRO A 16 -17.49 -35.62 20.60
C PRO A 16 -16.42 -35.38 19.52
N SER A 17 -16.60 -34.36 18.67
CA SER A 17 -15.58 -33.92 17.72
C SER A 17 -14.80 -32.72 18.25
N VAL A 18 -13.58 -33.00 18.70
CA VAL A 18 -12.35 -32.20 18.60
C VAL A 18 -12.56 -30.70 18.33
N LEU A 19 -12.48 -29.90 19.39
CA LEU A 19 -12.53 -28.45 19.38
C LEU A 19 -11.28 -27.85 18.69
N LEU A 20 -11.45 -27.39 17.46
CA LEU A 20 -10.59 -26.41 16.79
C LEU A 20 -10.99 -25.00 17.26
N PRO A 21 -10.08 -24.17 17.79
CA PRO A 21 -10.41 -22.82 18.24
C PRO A 21 -10.36 -21.86 17.03
N LEU A 22 -11.38 -21.86 16.18
CA LEU A 22 -11.49 -20.89 15.07
C LEU A 22 -12.87 -20.27 14.90
N THR A 23 -13.79 -20.47 15.85
CA THR A 23 -15.08 -19.77 15.84
C THR A 23 -15.04 -18.56 16.78
N ILE A 24 -14.73 -17.39 16.20
CA ILE A 24 -15.10 -16.11 16.80
C ILE A 24 -16.64 -16.07 16.83
N ASN A 25 -17.21 -16.20 18.02
CA ASN A 25 -18.65 -16.05 18.22
C ASN A 25 -19.04 -14.59 17.96
N PHE A 26 -19.72 -14.34 16.84
CA PHE A 26 -20.50 -13.12 16.65
C PHE A 26 -21.70 -13.16 17.60
N PRO A 27 -22.00 -12.08 18.36
CA PRO A 27 -23.21 -12.05 19.19
C PRO A 27 -24.45 -12.19 18.31
N LYS A 28 -25.36 -13.11 18.67
CA LYS A 28 -26.67 -13.23 18.05
C LYS A 28 -27.48 -11.95 18.31
N GLU A 29 -27.94 -11.33 17.24
CA GLU A 29 -28.80 -10.14 17.26
C GLU A 29 -30.19 -10.54 17.77
N ASN A 30 -30.60 -9.96 18.90
CA ASN A 30 -31.96 -10.06 19.43
C ASN A 30 -32.81 -8.99 18.73
N PRO A 31 -33.99 -9.31 18.17
CA PRO A 31 -34.79 -8.35 17.43
C PRO A 31 -35.64 -7.57 18.43
N ASP A 32 -35.15 -6.43 18.91
CA ASP A 32 -35.99 -5.28 19.32
C ASP A 32 -35.11 -4.13 19.81
N GLY A 33 -35.25 -2.96 19.17
CA GLY A 33 -34.85 -1.66 19.75
C GLY A 33 -33.72 -0.90 19.03
N SER A 34 -34.12 0.06 18.19
CA SER A 34 -33.37 1.29 17.85
C SER A 34 -31.97 1.12 17.23
N SER A 35 -31.94 0.97 15.90
CA SER A 35 -30.76 1.00 15.04
C SER A 35 -29.89 2.25 15.24
N LYS A 36 -28.77 2.11 15.97
CA LYS A 36 -27.56 2.91 15.75
C LYS A 36 -26.68 2.10 14.80
N SER A 37 -26.60 2.57 13.55
CA SER A 37 -25.73 2.00 12.52
C SER A 37 -24.29 1.90 13.02
N ASN A 38 -23.84 0.67 13.27
CA ASN A 38 -22.44 0.36 13.56
C ASN A 38 -21.66 0.46 12.25
N VAL A 39 -21.12 1.66 12.00
CA VAL A 39 -20.20 1.88 10.90
C VAL A 39 -18.88 1.16 11.23
N PRO A 40 -18.27 0.41 10.30
CA PRO A 40 -16.97 -0.23 10.54
C PRO A 40 -15.93 0.81 10.96
N LEU A 41 -15.13 0.48 11.98
CA LEU A 41 -14.11 1.35 12.61
C LEU A 41 -13.11 1.96 11.60
N LEU A 42 -12.91 1.29 10.45
CA LEU A 42 -12.16 1.78 9.29
C LEU A 42 -12.72 3.09 8.68
N VAL A 43 -14.04 3.28 8.68
CA VAL A 43 -14.69 4.50 8.17
C VAL A 43 -14.61 5.63 9.21
N SER A 44 -14.57 5.30 10.50
CA SER A 44 -14.41 6.31 11.55
C SER A 44 -13.00 6.93 11.57
N MET A 45 -11.96 6.18 11.15
CA MET A 45 -10.59 6.72 11.05
C MET A 45 -10.36 7.59 9.81
N ALA A 46 -11.17 7.43 8.75
CA ALA A 46 -11.15 8.34 7.61
C ALA A 46 -11.72 9.73 7.95
N ASN A 47 -12.32 9.90 9.13
CA ASN A 47 -12.95 11.13 9.58
C ASN A 47 -12.20 11.80 10.75
N GLU A 48 -10.88 11.58 10.87
CA GLU A 48 -10.08 12.36 11.80
C GLU A 48 -10.09 13.84 11.41
N ARG A 49 -10.66 14.65 12.31
CA ARG A 49 -10.70 16.11 12.24
C ARG A 49 -9.27 16.64 12.03
N PRO A 50 -9.02 17.53 11.05
CA PRO A 50 -7.67 18.01 10.82
C PRO A 50 -7.16 18.78 12.04
N ILE A 51 -6.01 18.33 12.53
CA ILE A 51 -5.15 19.02 13.49
C ILE A 51 -5.10 20.51 13.11
N SER A 52 -5.25 21.38 14.12
CA SER A 52 -5.24 22.83 13.98
C SER A 52 -3.83 23.34 13.65
N THR A 53 -3.30 22.98 12.49
CA THR A 53 -2.17 23.67 11.86
C THR A 53 -2.68 24.98 11.26
N ASP A 54 -1.89 26.02 11.48
CA ASP A 54 -2.07 27.41 11.07
C ASP A 54 -2.75 27.56 9.69
N GLN A 55 -3.75 28.45 9.60
CA GLN A 55 -4.55 28.71 8.39
C GLN A 55 -3.65 28.99 7.17
N LYS A 56 -2.51 29.67 7.39
CA LYS A 56 -1.52 29.96 6.34
C LYS A 56 -0.79 28.71 5.85
N GLY A 57 -0.46 27.78 6.75
CA GLY A 57 0.14 26.48 6.40
C GLY A 57 -0.81 25.64 5.54
N LYS A 58 -2.11 25.67 5.83
CA LYS A 58 -3.13 24.98 5.02
C LYS A 58 -3.25 25.57 3.61
N THR A 59 -3.23 26.90 3.46
CA THR A 59 -3.25 27.55 2.14
C THR A 59 -1.97 27.28 1.35
N LEU A 60 -0.80 27.33 1.99
CA LEU A 60 0.48 27.03 1.34
C LEU A 60 0.55 25.58 0.85
N LEU A 61 0.13 24.62 1.68
CA LEU A 61 0.04 23.21 1.29
C LEU A 61 -0.94 23.02 0.14
N TYR A 62 -2.08 23.71 0.15
CA TYR A 62 -3.06 23.63 -0.93
C TYR A 62 -2.51 24.17 -2.26
N ILE A 63 -1.75 25.28 -2.24
CA ILE A 63 -1.11 25.85 -3.44
C ILE A 63 -0.03 24.91 -3.97
N LEU A 64 0.74 24.27 -3.08
CA LEU A 64 1.78 23.31 -3.47
C LEU A 64 1.18 21.99 -3.99
N GLU A 65 0.03 21.56 -3.47
CA GLU A 65 -0.69 20.37 -3.96
C GLU A 65 -1.45 20.63 -5.26
N LEU A 66 -1.89 21.87 -5.51
CA LEU A 66 -2.67 22.27 -6.68
C LEU A 66 -2.15 21.78 -8.05
N PRO A 67 -0.84 21.94 -8.38
CA PRO A 67 -0.30 21.49 -9.67
C PRO A 67 -0.35 19.97 -9.86
N LEU A 68 -0.41 19.20 -8.77
CA LEU A 68 -0.50 17.74 -8.80
C LEU A 68 -1.97 17.26 -8.68
N TYR A 69 -2.76 17.99 -7.89
CA TYR A 69 -4.16 17.73 -7.64
C TYR A 69 -5.01 17.94 -8.88
N LEU A 70 -4.80 19.04 -9.62
CA LEU A 70 -5.62 19.38 -10.78
C LEU A 70 -5.52 18.34 -11.90
N PRO A 71 -4.32 17.97 -12.41
CA PRO A 71 -4.21 16.94 -13.46
C PRO A 71 -4.70 15.58 -13.00
N ARG A 72 -4.44 15.20 -11.74
CA ARG A 72 -4.94 13.94 -11.14
C ARG A 72 -6.46 13.90 -11.12
N ARG A 73 -7.08 14.98 -10.65
CA ARG A 73 -8.53 15.08 -10.65
C ARG A 73 -9.04 14.99 -12.09
N LEU A 74 -8.43 15.74 -13.01
CA LEU A 74 -8.84 15.84 -14.42
C LEU A 74 -8.79 14.53 -15.18
N THR A 75 -7.95 13.57 -14.78
CA THR A 75 -7.74 12.28 -15.46
C THR A 75 -8.42 11.11 -14.74
N ILE A 76 -8.75 11.21 -13.45
CA ILE A 76 -9.49 10.13 -12.78
C ILE A 76 -11.00 10.40 -12.92
N PRO A 77 -11.74 9.61 -13.74
CA PRO A 77 -13.18 9.76 -13.84
C PRO A 77 -13.86 9.39 -12.50
N LEU A 78 -14.32 10.40 -11.78
CA LEU A 78 -15.01 10.23 -10.50
C LEU A 78 -16.49 9.89 -10.71
N VAL A 79 -16.84 8.62 -10.52
CA VAL A 79 -18.21 8.10 -10.65
C VAL A 79 -18.93 8.08 -9.31
N SER A 80 -18.97 9.22 -8.61
CA SER A 80 -19.75 9.37 -7.38
C SER A 80 -21.00 10.23 -7.64
N GLN A 81 -22.16 9.77 -7.18
CA GLN A 81 -23.45 10.45 -7.39
C GLN A 81 -23.47 11.88 -6.81
N GLU A 82 -22.68 12.15 -5.78
CA GLU A 82 -22.65 13.45 -5.08
C GLU A 82 -21.76 14.51 -5.78
N LYS A 83 -20.80 14.10 -6.63
CA LYS A 83 -19.78 14.99 -7.22
C LYS A 83 -19.70 14.87 -8.74
N TRP A 84 -20.73 14.34 -9.38
CA TRP A 84 -20.74 14.07 -10.81
C TRP A 84 -20.80 15.35 -11.66
N CYS A 85 -19.83 15.52 -12.55
CA CYS A 85 -19.82 16.56 -13.57
C CYS A 85 -19.54 15.96 -14.95
N LYS A 86 -20.53 16.03 -15.87
CA LYS A 86 -20.38 15.57 -17.27
C LYS A 86 -19.13 16.10 -17.99
N PRO A 87 -18.80 17.41 -17.97
CA PRO A 87 -17.63 17.90 -18.72
C PRO A 87 -16.31 17.34 -18.16
N PHE A 88 -16.27 17.11 -16.86
CA PHE A 88 -15.10 16.55 -16.18
C PHE A 88 -14.89 15.09 -16.55
N ALA A 89 -15.96 14.29 -16.53
CA ALA A 89 -15.92 12.88 -16.91
C ALA A 89 -15.51 12.66 -18.38
N VAL A 90 -15.97 13.52 -19.28
CA VAL A 90 -15.58 13.48 -20.71
C VAL A 90 -14.12 13.91 -20.86
N LEU A 91 -13.69 14.95 -20.13
CA LEU A 91 -12.32 15.45 -20.18
C LEU A 91 -11.31 14.43 -19.64
N SER A 92 -11.66 13.68 -18.60
CA SER A 92 -10.84 12.57 -18.09
C SER A 92 -10.62 11.51 -19.16
N ILE A 93 -11.69 10.97 -19.75
CA ILE A 93 -11.57 9.95 -20.79
C ILE A 93 -10.78 10.43 -22.01
N THR A 94 -10.84 11.72 -22.35
CA THR A 94 -10.02 12.26 -23.45
C THR A 94 -8.55 12.38 -23.10
N LEU A 95 -8.22 12.79 -21.87
CA LEU A 95 -6.84 13.02 -21.44
C LEU A 95 -6.13 11.72 -21.08
N ASP A 96 -6.89 10.69 -20.73
CA ASP A 96 -6.36 9.43 -20.21
C ASP A 96 -5.43 8.69 -21.19
N PRO A 97 -5.81 8.42 -22.45
CA PRO A 97 -4.93 7.75 -23.40
C PRO A 97 -3.72 8.61 -23.82
N LEU A 98 -3.86 9.94 -23.77
CA LEU A 98 -2.75 10.86 -24.02
C LEU A 98 -1.70 10.77 -22.90
N LEU A 99 -2.14 10.78 -21.64
CA LEU A 99 -1.26 10.64 -20.48
C LEU A 99 -0.53 9.30 -20.52
N PHE A 100 -1.26 8.21 -20.78
CA PHE A 100 -0.68 6.87 -20.90
C PHE A 100 0.36 6.78 -22.03
N ALA A 101 0.04 7.30 -23.21
CA ALA A 101 0.95 7.29 -24.35
C ALA A 101 2.23 8.11 -24.12
N LEU A 102 2.13 9.25 -23.41
CA LEU A 102 3.28 10.04 -23.01
C LEU A 102 4.19 9.27 -22.05
N ILE A 103 3.62 8.65 -21.01
CA ILE A 103 4.38 7.84 -20.05
C ILE A 103 5.10 6.69 -20.75
N TRP A 104 4.41 5.99 -21.64
CA TRP A 104 4.98 4.91 -22.43
C TRP A 104 6.14 5.40 -23.32
N GLY A 105 5.95 6.53 -23.98
CA GLY A 105 6.99 7.14 -24.82
C GLY A 105 8.22 7.59 -24.02
N PHE A 106 8.03 8.19 -22.84
CA PHE A 106 9.13 8.57 -21.96
C PHE A 106 9.89 7.36 -21.41
N ASN A 107 9.18 6.30 -21.00
CA ASN A 107 9.80 5.11 -20.43
C ASN A 107 10.64 4.34 -21.45
N THR A 108 10.15 4.21 -22.68
CA THR A 108 10.83 3.46 -23.75
C THR A 108 11.98 4.22 -24.41
N LYS A 109 12.25 5.48 -24.01
CA LYS A 109 13.28 6.37 -24.60
C LYS A 109 13.27 6.41 -26.13
N ASN A 110 12.11 6.16 -26.74
CA ASN A 110 11.97 6.09 -28.19
C ASN A 110 11.89 7.51 -28.77
N PRO A 111 12.63 7.82 -29.86
CA PRO A 111 12.56 9.12 -30.51
C PRO A 111 11.18 9.40 -31.13
N GLN A 112 10.32 8.38 -31.24
CA GLN A 112 8.96 8.45 -31.79
C GLN A 112 7.88 8.81 -30.76
N ILE A 113 8.23 9.49 -29.66
CA ILE A 113 7.28 9.91 -28.62
C ILE A 113 6.09 10.71 -29.19
N LEU A 114 6.35 11.50 -30.24
CA LEU A 114 5.33 12.30 -30.92
C LEU A 114 4.27 11.42 -31.61
N ILE A 115 4.66 10.27 -32.17
CA ILE A 115 3.74 9.34 -32.83
C ILE A 115 2.81 8.71 -31.78
N TYR A 116 3.36 8.28 -30.65
CA TYR A 116 2.57 7.77 -29.54
C TYR A 116 1.62 8.83 -28.97
N ALA A 117 2.08 10.08 -28.81
CA ALA A 117 1.25 11.17 -28.33
C ALA A 117 0.09 11.51 -29.29
N ILE A 118 0.35 11.53 -30.60
CA ILE A 118 -0.67 11.76 -31.64
C ILE A 118 -1.68 10.60 -31.67
N GLY A 119 -1.20 9.35 -31.62
CA GLY A 119 -2.04 8.15 -31.58
C GLY A 119 -2.89 8.07 -30.30
N GLY A 120 -2.31 8.38 -29.14
CA GLY A 120 -3.03 8.46 -27.87
C GLY A 120 -4.08 9.56 -27.88
N SER A 121 -3.76 10.73 -28.45
CA SER A 121 -4.72 11.84 -28.56
C SER A 121 -5.91 11.51 -29.46
N SER A 122 -5.68 10.85 -30.61
CA SER A 122 -6.77 10.49 -31.52
C SER A 122 -7.71 9.45 -30.90
N ILE A 123 -7.16 8.45 -30.20
CA ILE A 123 -7.92 7.45 -29.43
C ILE A 123 -8.70 8.12 -28.29
N GLY A 124 -8.06 9.02 -27.54
CA GLY A 124 -8.71 9.78 -26.46
C GLY A 124 -9.86 10.64 -26.95
N ILE A 125 -9.69 11.35 -28.06
CA ILE A 125 -10.75 12.16 -28.68
C ILE A 125 -11.93 11.28 -29.12
N ALA A 126 -11.67 10.14 -29.77
CA ALA A 126 -12.72 9.22 -30.19
C ALA A 126 -13.52 8.66 -28.99
N LEU A 127 -12.83 8.26 -27.93
CA LEU A 127 -13.44 7.78 -26.69
C LEU A 127 -14.22 8.88 -25.95
N GLY A 128 -13.70 10.12 -25.95
CA GLY A 128 -14.37 11.28 -25.38
C GLY A 128 -15.66 11.65 -26.11
N ILE A 129 -15.65 11.61 -27.44
CA ILE A 129 -16.84 11.83 -28.27
C ILE A 129 -17.88 10.74 -27.98
N LEU A 130 -17.46 9.47 -27.95
CA LEU A 130 -18.34 8.36 -27.61
C LEU A 130 -18.93 8.49 -26.19
N ALA A 131 -18.13 8.91 -25.22
CA ALA A 131 -18.57 9.17 -23.85
C ALA A 131 -19.54 10.36 -23.78
N PHE A 132 -19.34 11.40 -24.60
CA PHE A 132 -20.23 12.57 -24.66
C PHE A 132 -21.64 12.21 -25.15
N TYR A 133 -21.73 11.33 -26.16
CA TYR A 133 -23.00 10.83 -26.70
C TYR A 133 -23.67 9.81 -25.79
N THR A 134 -22.89 8.95 -25.13
CA THR A 134 -23.42 7.86 -24.29
C THR A 134 -23.86 8.34 -22.90
N THR A 135 -23.36 9.49 -22.42
CA THR A 135 -23.51 9.91 -21.02
C THR A 135 -24.51 11.06 -20.83
N HIS A 136 -25.51 10.85 -19.97
CA HIS A 136 -26.52 11.85 -19.65
C HIS A 136 -26.00 12.90 -18.64
N ARG A 137 -26.50 14.15 -18.71
CA ARG A 137 -25.97 15.29 -17.92
C ARG A 137 -26.07 15.14 -16.40
N LEU A 138 -27.02 14.35 -15.89
CA LEU A 138 -27.42 14.35 -14.47
C LEU A 138 -27.35 12.98 -13.79
N SER A 139 -26.99 11.92 -14.51
CA SER A 139 -26.97 10.57 -13.96
C SER A 139 -25.76 9.78 -14.48
N PRO A 140 -24.99 9.12 -13.61
CA PRO A 140 -23.90 8.25 -14.05
C PRO A 140 -24.48 7.13 -14.94
N PRO A 141 -23.74 6.70 -15.98
CA PRO A 141 -24.22 5.70 -16.92
C PRO A 141 -24.43 4.35 -16.23
N ARG A 142 -25.68 4.07 -15.83
CA ARG A 142 -26.04 2.83 -15.08
C ARG A 142 -25.70 1.54 -15.84
N LYS A 143 -25.69 1.57 -17.19
CA LYS A 143 -25.38 0.41 -18.03
C LYS A 143 -23.88 0.12 -18.16
N TYR A 144 -23.02 1.15 -18.04
CA TYR A 144 -21.57 1.02 -18.22
C TYR A 144 -20.79 1.40 -16.95
N LEU A 145 -21.46 1.38 -15.79
CA LEU A 145 -20.89 1.81 -14.52
C LEU A 145 -19.59 1.05 -14.19
N PHE A 146 -19.58 -0.27 -14.41
CA PHE A 146 -18.40 -1.10 -14.18
C PHE A 146 -17.20 -0.68 -15.04
N LEU A 147 -17.43 -0.36 -16.33
CA LEU A 147 -16.37 0.09 -17.23
C LEU A 147 -15.77 1.42 -16.76
N TRP A 148 -16.62 2.36 -16.34
CA TRP A 148 -16.19 3.65 -15.82
C TRP A 148 -15.40 3.52 -14.50
N LEU A 149 -15.83 2.62 -13.61
CA LEU A 149 -15.10 2.31 -12.38
C LEU A 149 -13.75 1.64 -12.68
N ALA A 150 -13.70 0.72 -13.63
CA ALA A 150 -12.47 0.06 -14.05
C ALA A 150 -11.47 1.05 -14.67
N LEU A 151 -11.93 1.99 -15.51
CA LEU A 151 -11.09 3.05 -16.07
C LEU A 151 -10.56 3.99 -14.98
N GLY A 152 -11.40 4.42 -14.04
CA GLY A 152 -10.97 5.24 -12.90
C GLY A 152 -9.95 4.52 -12.01
N PHE A 153 -10.14 3.22 -11.79
CA PHE A 153 -9.18 2.40 -11.06
C PHE A 153 -7.84 2.27 -11.80
N LEU A 154 -7.87 1.98 -13.11
CA LEU A 154 -6.66 1.89 -13.93
C LEU A 154 -5.89 3.22 -13.91
N MET A 155 -6.59 4.35 -14.01
CA MET A 155 -5.94 5.65 -13.92
C MET A 155 -5.37 5.95 -12.55
N SER A 156 -6.02 5.49 -11.47
CA SER A 156 -5.44 5.58 -10.13
C SER A 156 -4.12 4.80 -10.03
N ILE A 157 -4.01 3.62 -10.67
CA ILE A 157 -2.77 2.85 -10.71
C ILE A 157 -1.68 3.62 -11.47
N ILE A 158 -2.00 4.19 -12.62
CA ILE A 158 -1.07 4.98 -13.43
C ILE A 158 -0.55 6.19 -12.64
N TRP A 159 -1.42 6.93 -11.96
CA TRP A 159 -1.01 8.02 -11.08
C TRP A 159 -0.11 7.57 -9.93
N THR A 160 -0.44 6.44 -9.32
CA THR A 160 0.41 5.85 -8.27
C THR A 160 1.80 5.52 -8.83
N TYR A 161 1.89 5.00 -10.05
CA TYR A 161 3.16 4.74 -10.72
C TYR A 161 3.96 6.02 -10.98
N ILE A 162 3.34 7.08 -11.52
CA ILE A 162 4.00 8.38 -11.74
C ILE A 162 4.53 8.94 -10.42
N LEU A 163 3.69 8.97 -9.38
CA LEU A 163 4.06 9.48 -8.06
C LEU A 163 5.22 8.68 -7.45
N ALA A 164 5.21 7.36 -7.59
CA ALA A 164 6.30 6.51 -7.12
C ALA A 164 7.61 6.82 -7.85
N GLN A 165 7.56 7.01 -9.17
CA GLN A 165 8.75 7.33 -9.98
C GLN A 165 9.34 8.70 -9.64
N GLU A 166 8.49 9.72 -9.47
CA GLU A 166 8.92 11.05 -9.03
C GLU A 166 9.50 11.01 -7.61
N LEU A 167 8.86 10.27 -6.69
CA LEU A 167 9.36 10.08 -5.32
C LEU A 167 10.77 9.47 -5.32
N ILE A 168 11.00 8.41 -6.10
CA ILE A 168 12.32 7.77 -6.23
C ILE A 168 13.32 8.76 -6.81
N SER A 169 12.94 9.54 -7.82
CA SER A 169 13.82 10.53 -8.47
C SER A 169 14.22 11.66 -7.52
N LEU A 170 13.31 12.11 -6.65
CA LEU A 170 13.59 13.06 -5.59
C LEU A 170 14.53 12.46 -4.53
N MET A 171 14.32 11.21 -4.13
CA MET A 171 15.25 10.53 -3.22
C MET A 171 16.65 10.40 -3.80
N VAL A 172 16.75 10.14 -5.11
CA VAL A 172 18.04 10.11 -5.81
C VAL A 172 18.72 11.48 -5.74
N SER A 173 17.97 12.53 -6.05
CA SER A 173 18.48 13.91 -5.99
C SER A 173 18.92 14.31 -4.58
N ILE A 174 18.14 13.96 -3.54
CA ILE A 174 18.49 14.20 -2.14
C ILE A 174 19.74 13.39 -1.73
N GLY A 175 19.86 12.15 -2.19
CA GLY A 175 21.04 11.31 -1.96
C GLY A 175 22.31 11.95 -2.50
N LEU A 176 22.24 12.49 -3.72
CA LEU A 176 23.35 13.22 -4.34
C LEU A 176 23.71 14.51 -3.57
N ILE A 177 22.73 15.28 -3.11
CA ILE A 177 22.96 16.52 -2.36
C ILE A 177 23.58 16.25 -0.98
N LEU A 178 23.08 15.22 -0.28
CA LEU A 178 23.55 14.87 1.06
C LEU A 178 24.80 13.97 1.06
N GLY A 179 25.25 13.51 -0.11
CA GLY A 179 26.34 12.53 -0.22
C GLY A 179 26.00 11.17 0.38
N LEU A 180 24.71 10.82 0.48
CA LEU A 180 24.23 9.57 1.06
C LEU A 180 23.81 8.59 -0.04
N ASN A 181 24.13 7.30 0.13
CA ASN A 181 23.66 6.29 -0.79
C ASN A 181 22.11 6.17 -0.82
N HIS A 182 21.55 6.05 -2.03
CA HIS A 182 20.12 5.91 -2.31
C HIS A 182 19.46 4.77 -1.54
N SER A 183 20.18 3.65 -1.35
CA SER A 183 19.71 2.49 -0.60
C SER A 183 19.32 2.84 0.85
N ILE A 184 20.05 3.77 1.49
CA ILE A 184 19.78 4.15 2.89
C ILE A 184 18.60 5.11 2.98
N LEU A 185 18.48 6.04 2.03
CA LEU A 185 17.28 6.85 1.93
C LEU A 185 16.05 5.94 1.72
N GLY A 186 16.16 4.91 0.87
CA GLY A 186 15.13 3.88 0.66
C GLY A 186 14.74 3.18 1.96
N LEU A 187 15.73 2.70 2.71
CA LEU A 187 15.54 2.01 3.99
C LEU A 187 15.03 2.91 5.13
N THR A 188 15.13 4.23 4.99
CA THR A 188 14.74 5.20 6.03
C THR A 188 13.52 5.98 5.61
N VAL A 189 13.67 7.01 4.78
CA VAL A 189 12.60 7.94 4.39
C VAL A 189 11.43 7.20 3.75
N LEU A 190 11.69 6.30 2.80
CA LEU A 190 10.63 5.58 2.08
C LEU A 190 10.00 4.50 2.97
N ALA A 191 10.81 3.73 3.71
CA ALA A 191 10.31 2.71 4.63
C ALA A 191 9.50 3.30 5.81
N TRP A 192 9.97 4.41 6.40
CA TRP A 192 9.25 5.16 7.44
C TRP A 192 7.98 5.75 6.89
N GLY A 193 8.02 6.39 5.71
CA GLY A 193 6.83 6.94 5.07
C GLY A 193 5.74 5.89 4.88
N ASN A 194 6.10 4.69 4.41
CA ASN A 194 5.17 3.59 4.24
C ASN A 194 4.61 3.05 5.57
N SER A 195 5.41 3.03 6.64
CA SER A 195 5.03 2.39 7.91
C SER A 195 4.48 3.36 8.96
N LEU A 196 4.61 4.67 8.77
CA LEU A 196 4.17 5.69 9.74
C LEU A 196 2.65 5.73 9.88
N GLY A 197 1.92 5.62 8.75
CA GLY A 197 0.45 5.54 8.76
C GLY A 197 -0.04 4.30 9.51
N ASP A 198 0.59 3.16 9.25
CA ASP A 198 0.31 1.91 9.95
C ASP A 198 0.63 2.01 11.44
N LEU A 199 1.73 2.67 11.81
CA LEU A 199 2.08 2.92 13.21
C LEU A 199 0.98 3.73 13.93
N VAL A 200 0.56 4.86 13.34
CA VAL A 200 -0.48 5.71 13.93
C VAL A 200 -1.81 4.97 14.03
N SER A 201 -2.19 4.23 12.98
CA SER A 201 -3.40 3.42 12.95
C SER A 201 -3.37 2.32 14.02
N ASN A 202 -2.32 1.50 14.06
CA ASN A 202 -2.17 0.41 15.01
C ASN A 202 -2.13 0.90 16.46
N VAL A 203 -1.45 2.03 16.74
CA VAL A 203 -1.46 2.66 18.07
C VAL A 203 -2.87 3.12 18.46
N THR A 204 -3.61 3.69 17.51
CA THR A 204 -4.98 4.16 17.74
C THR A 204 -5.93 2.99 18.01
N VAL A 205 -5.84 1.91 17.22
CA VAL A 205 -6.60 0.68 17.44
C VAL A 205 -6.22 0.02 18.77
N ALA A 206 -4.94 -0.02 19.13
CA ALA A 206 -4.50 -0.59 20.39
C ALA A 206 -5.01 0.21 21.61
N LYS A 207 -5.10 1.55 21.48
CA LYS A 207 -5.55 2.44 22.57
C LYS A 207 -7.07 2.48 22.70
N ASN A 208 -7.80 2.50 21.59
CA ASN A 208 -9.24 2.77 21.56
C ASN A 208 -10.09 1.54 21.19
N GLY A 209 -9.49 0.43 20.75
CA GLY A 209 -10.18 -0.76 20.23
C GLY A 209 -10.72 -1.74 21.29
N GLY A 210 -10.71 -1.35 22.57
CA GLY A 210 -11.25 -2.19 23.65
C GLY A 210 -10.44 -3.48 23.90
N PRO A 211 -11.07 -4.56 24.40
CA PRO A 211 -10.36 -5.77 24.82
C PRO A 211 -9.61 -6.50 23.68
N ASP A 212 -10.10 -6.40 22.44
CA ASP A 212 -9.52 -7.07 21.27
C ASP A 212 -8.64 -6.14 20.41
N GLY A 213 -8.68 -4.82 20.67
CA GLY A 213 -7.93 -3.83 19.88
C GLY A 213 -6.43 -4.07 19.85
N VAL A 214 -5.85 -4.54 20.96
CA VAL A 214 -4.41 -4.86 21.03
C VAL A 214 -4.07 -6.04 20.12
N GLN A 215 -4.91 -7.09 20.08
CA GLN A 215 -4.67 -8.24 19.23
C GLN A 215 -4.77 -7.83 17.75
N LEU A 216 -5.78 -7.04 17.39
CA LEU A 216 -5.96 -6.52 16.05
C LEU A 216 -4.77 -5.67 15.58
N ALA A 217 -4.24 -4.79 16.45
CA ALA A 217 -3.07 -3.98 16.14
C ALA A 217 -1.80 -4.83 15.92
N ILE A 218 -1.62 -5.90 16.70
CA ILE A 218 -0.51 -6.85 16.51
C ILE A 218 -0.65 -7.56 15.17
N PHE A 219 -1.84 -8.08 14.85
CA PHE A 219 -2.10 -8.71 13.56
C PHE A 219 -1.81 -7.76 12.40
N GLY A 220 -2.27 -6.50 12.48
CA GLY A 220 -1.98 -5.48 11.47
C GLY A 220 -0.49 -5.23 11.27
N CYS A 221 0.27 -5.14 12.37
CA CYS A 221 1.72 -4.88 12.33
C CYS A 221 2.54 -6.01 11.66
N TYR A 222 2.07 -7.26 11.72
CA TYR A 222 2.73 -8.40 11.05
C TYR A 222 2.18 -8.66 9.66
N ALA A 223 0.86 -8.63 9.49
CA ALA A 223 0.21 -8.96 8.23
C ALA A 223 0.62 -8.01 7.10
N GLY A 224 0.76 -6.71 7.39
CA GLY A 224 1.17 -5.71 6.39
C GLY A 224 2.54 -6.00 5.77
N PRO A 225 3.62 -6.07 6.56
CA PRO A 225 4.96 -6.40 6.04
C PRO A 225 5.02 -7.77 5.36
N ILE A 226 4.39 -8.81 5.93
CA ILE A 226 4.36 -10.15 5.33
C ILE A 226 3.69 -10.10 3.95
N PHE A 227 2.53 -9.45 3.84
CA PHE A 227 1.82 -9.28 2.57
C PHE A 227 2.67 -8.51 1.55
N ASN A 228 3.29 -7.40 1.96
CA ASN A 228 4.15 -6.59 1.08
C ASN A 228 5.37 -7.38 0.57
N THR A 229 5.96 -8.25 1.40
CA THR A 229 7.07 -9.10 0.96
C THR A 229 6.59 -10.22 0.02
N LEU A 230 5.53 -10.96 0.38
CA LEU A 230 5.07 -12.09 -0.44
C LEU A 230 4.49 -11.63 -1.78
N VAL A 231 3.57 -10.66 -1.75
CA VAL A 231 2.86 -10.20 -2.94
C VAL A 231 3.69 -9.16 -3.66
N GLY A 232 4.20 -8.15 -2.96
CA GLY A 232 4.97 -7.06 -3.57
C GLY A 232 6.30 -7.56 -4.14
N LEU A 233 7.18 -8.09 -3.29
CA LEU A 233 8.51 -8.56 -3.75
C LEU A 233 8.40 -9.89 -4.51
N GLY A 234 7.61 -10.85 -4.03
CA GLY A 234 7.46 -12.16 -4.67
C GLY A 234 6.93 -12.09 -6.11
N LEU A 235 5.77 -11.44 -6.33
CA LEU A 235 5.22 -11.33 -7.70
C LEU A 235 6.11 -10.48 -8.61
N SER A 236 6.71 -9.41 -8.08
CA SER A 236 7.61 -8.56 -8.88
C SER A 236 8.83 -9.33 -9.38
N LEU A 237 9.43 -10.18 -8.54
CA LEU A 237 10.53 -11.05 -8.94
C LEU A 237 10.05 -12.09 -9.97
N THR A 238 8.90 -12.72 -9.75
CA THR A 238 8.33 -13.68 -10.71
C THR A 238 8.13 -13.03 -12.09
N PHE A 239 7.49 -11.86 -12.16
CA PHE A 239 7.31 -11.14 -13.42
C PHE A 239 8.64 -10.71 -14.04
N SER A 240 9.60 -10.26 -13.24
CA SER A 240 10.93 -9.89 -13.74
C SER A 240 11.70 -11.08 -14.31
N THR A 241 11.59 -12.26 -13.70
CA THR A 241 12.21 -13.49 -14.23
C THR A 241 11.48 -14.01 -15.47
N TRP A 242 10.16 -13.90 -15.50
CA TRP A 242 9.34 -14.29 -16.65
C TRP A 242 9.66 -13.45 -17.87
N ALA A 243 9.79 -12.13 -17.70
CA ALA A 243 10.10 -11.21 -18.79
C ALA A 243 11.50 -11.40 -19.40
N LYS A 244 12.45 -11.99 -18.66
CA LYS A 244 13.83 -12.24 -19.10
C LYS A 244 14.09 -13.70 -19.50
N TYR A 245 13.09 -14.58 -19.40
CA TYR A 245 13.25 -15.98 -19.78
C TYR A 245 13.60 -16.10 -21.27
N PRO A 246 14.62 -16.90 -21.67
CA PRO A 246 15.36 -17.92 -20.90
C PRO A 246 16.66 -17.45 -20.23
N ASP A 247 17.02 -16.17 -20.30
CA ASP A 247 18.27 -15.66 -19.73
C ASP A 247 18.24 -15.67 -18.19
N SER A 248 19.41 -15.91 -17.59
CA SER A 248 19.56 -15.91 -16.13
C SER A 248 19.49 -14.49 -15.59
N CYS A 249 18.49 -14.21 -14.74
CA CYS A 249 18.40 -12.94 -14.02
C CYS A 249 19.38 -12.93 -12.84
N ALA A 250 20.62 -12.52 -13.07
CA ALA A 250 21.61 -12.33 -12.01
C ALA A 250 21.22 -11.13 -11.14
N ILE A 251 20.75 -11.38 -9.92
CA ILE A 251 20.48 -10.34 -8.93
C ILE A 251 21.82 -9.97 -8.29
N GLN A 252 22.31 -8.77 -8.55
CA GLN A 252 23.49 -8.24 -7.87
C GLN A 252 23.06 -7.80 -6.46
N VAL A 253 23.45 -8.57 -5.46
CA VAL A 253 23.16 -8.27 -4.06
C VAL A 253 24.34 -7.52 -3.48
N GLU A 254 24.13 -6.27 -3.07
CA GLU A 254 25.13 -5.50 -2.34
C GLU A 254 25.33 -6.06 -0.93
N ASP A 255 26.55 -5.95 -0.38
CA ASP A 255 26.86 -6.32 1.01
C ASP A 255 25.96 -5.64 2.04
N SER A 256 25.44 -4.46 1.67
CA SER A 256 24.48 -3.69 2.44
C SER A 256 23.16 -4.46 2.68
N VAL A 257 22.75 -5.32 1.76
CA VAL A 257 21.50 -6.08 1.85
C VAL A 257 21.62 -7.20 2.88
N TYR A 258 22.75 -7.92 2.92
CA TYR A 258 22.99 -8.98 3.88
C TYR A 258 22.96 -8.48 5.32
N GLU A 259 23.53 -7.30 5.57
CA GLU A 259 23.44 -6.64 6.87
C GLU A 259 21.97 -6.39 7.28
N THR A 260 21.16 -5.86 6.35
CA THR A 260 19.73 -5.59 6.60
C THR A 260 18.95 -6.87 6.90
N ILE A 261 19.18 -7.93 6.12
CA ILE A 261 18.55 -9.24 6.36
C ILE A 261 19.00 -9.82 7.71
N GLY A 262 20.27 -9.67 8.07
CA GLY A 262 20.80 -10.10 9.37
C GLY A 262 20.09 -9.46 10.55
N PHE A 263 19.98 -8.12 10.56
CA PHE A 263 19.28 -7.40 11.62
C PHE A 263 17.77 -7.73 11.67
N LEU A 264 17.15 -7.94 10.50
CA LEU A 264 15.76 -8.40 10.42
C LEU A 264 15.60 -9.77 11.11
N ILE A 265 16.45 -10.75 10.78
CA ILE A 265 16.42 -12.09 11.39
C ILE A 265 16.65 -12.00 12.90
N VAL A 266 17.62 -11.20 13.36
CA VAL A 266 17.88 -10.98 14.79
C VAL A 266 16.64 -10.42 15.49
N GLY A 267 15.96 -9.44 14.89
CA GLY A 267 14.71 -8.88 15.41
C GLY A 267 13.58 -9.92 15.50
N LEU A 268 13.40 -10.74 14.47
CA LEU A 268 12.40 -11.83 14.48
C LEU A 268 12.73 -12.89 15.53
N LEU A 269 13.99 -13.32 15.63
CA LEU A 269 14.42 -14.32 16.62
C LEU A 269 14.26 -13.79 18.04
N TRP A 270 14.61 -12.52 18.29
CA TRP A 270 14.38 -11.87 19.57
C TRP A 270 12.90 -11.88 19.96
N ALA A 271 12.01 -11.51 19.04
CA ALA A 271 10.57 -11.58 19.26
C ALA A 271 10.11 -13.02 19.52
N LEU A 272 10.57 -13.98 18.71
CA LEU A 272 10.19 -15.39 18.79
C LEU A 272 10.64 -16.07 20.09
N VAL A 273 11.80 -15.69 20.65
CA VAL A 273 12.32 -16.27 21.89
C VAL A 273 11.68 -15.66 23.13
N ILE A 274 11.51 -14.33 23.16
CA ILE A 274 11.04 -13.64 24.37
C ILE A 274 9.52 -13.74 24.50
N LEU A 275 8.77 -13.75 23.39
CA LEU A 275 7.31 -13.79 23.44
C LEU A 275 6.75 -15.06 24.15
N PRO A 276 7.24 -16.28 23.86
CA PRO A 276 6.85 -17.48 24.61
C PRO A 276 7.28 -17.44 26.08
N GLN A 277 8.49 -16.94 26.37
CA GLN A 277 8.99 -16.79 27.74
C GLN A 277 8.11 -15.86 28.58
N ARG A 278 7.39 -14.93 27.95
CA ARG A 278 6.47 -13.99 28.60
C ARG A 278 4.99 -14.43 28.51
N LYS A 279 4.74 -15.72 28.35
CA LYS A 279 3.39 -16.32 28.28
C LYS A 279 2.52 -15.73 27.17
N MET A 280 3.13 -15.43 26.00
CA MET A 280 2.47 -14.82 24.84
C MET A 280 1.84 -13.44 25.12
N ARG A 281 2.31 -12.74 26.16
CA ARG A 281 1.88 -11.37 26.46
C ARG A 281 2.89 -10.39 25.91
N LEU A 282 2.40 -9.44 25.11
CA LEU A 282 3.21 -8.35 24.59
C LEU A 282 3.46 -7.35 25.72
N ASP A 283 4.64 -7.43 26.33
CA ASP A 283 5.08 -6.56 27.42
C ASP A 283 6.02 -5.47 26.90
N ARG A 284 6.19 -4.39 27.67
CA ARG A 284 7.05 -3.24 27.31
C ARG A 284 8.48 -3.65 27.00
N PHE A 285 8.97 -4.72 27.63
CA PHE A 285 10.29 -5.27 27.38
C PHE A 285 10.47 -5.81 25.96
N VAL A 286 9.45 -6.48 25.41
CA VAL A 286 9.48 -7.01 24.03
C VAL A 286 9.59 -5.84 23.06
N GLY A 287 8.71 -4.85 23.20
CA GLY A 287 8.71 -3.65 22.37
C GLY A 287 10.00 -2.83 22.49
N SER A 288 10.50 -2.63 23.73
CA SER A 288 11.76 -1.91 23.96
C SER A 288 12.96 -2.63 23.35
N GLY A 289 12.99 -3.96 23.38
CA GLY A 289 14.04 -4.75 22.75
C GLY A 289 14.02 -4.64 21.22
N LEU A 290 12.83 -4.74 20.59
CA LEU A 290 12.71 -4.53 19.14
C LEU A 290 13.13 -3.11 18.74
N LEU A 291 12.73 -2.09 19.51
CA LEU A 291 13.14 -0.71 19.26
C LEU A 291 14.65 -0.53 19.39
N ALA A 292 15.28 -1.14 20.40
CA ALA A 292 16.73 -1.08 20.56
C ALA A 292 17.49 -1.74 19.40
N ILE A 293 17.03 -2.91 18.93
CA ILE A 293 17.60 -3.59 17.75
C ILE A 293 17.46 -2.69 16.51
N TYR A 294 16.28 -2.08 16.32
CA TYR A 294 16.03 -1.17 15.22
C TYR A 294 16.91 0.09 15.27
N SER A 295 17.05 0.71 16.45
CA SER A 295 17.94 1.86 16.65
C SER A 295 19.41 1.52 16.41
N CYS A 296 19.85 0.33 16.83
CA CYS A 296 21.21 -0.16 16.55
C CYS A 296 21.42 -0.34 15.04
N PHE A 297 20.52 -1.04 14.36
CA PHE A 297 20.53 -1.21 12.90
C PHE A 297 20.63 0.13 12.17
N LEU A 298 19.78 1.09 12.53
CA LEU A 298 19.75 2.40 11.89
C LEU A 298 21.07 3.15 12.11
N SER A 299 21.61 3.10 13.33
CA SER A 299 22.88 3.74 13.66
C SER A 299 24.05 3.11 12.89
N SER A 300 24.11 1.78 12.81
CA SER A 300 25.11 1.06 12.00
C SER A 300 25.03 1.42 10.52
N LYS A 301 23.81 1.51 9.96
CA LYS A 301 23.59 1.90 8.57
C LYS A 301 24.04 3.32 8.27
N ILE A 302 23.71 4.27 9.14
CA ILE A 302 24.12 5.67 8.97
C ILE A 302 25.65 5.77 9.14
N ALA A 303 26.24 5.12 10.14
CA ALA A 303 27.68 5.16 10.40
C ALA A 303 28.51 4.59 9.23
N ARG A 304 28.05 3.50 8.59
CA ARG A 304 28.70 2.95 7.39
C ARG A 304 28.66 3.89 6.21
N ASN A 305 27.53 4.57 5.98
CA ASN A 305 27.37 5.52 4.87
C ASN A 305 28.21 6.79 5.04
N LEU A 306 28.39 7.23 6.29
CA LEU A 306 29.28 8.34 6.63
C LEU A 306 30.77 7.94 6.60
N GLY A 307 31.08 6.69 6.24
CA GLY A 307 32.45 6.20 6.14
C GLY A 307 33.15 5.92 7.48
N LEU A 308 32.42 5.94 8.60
CA LEU A 308 32.99 5.78 9.95
C LEU A 308 33.31 4.33 10.30
N VAL A 309 32.72 3.36 9.60
CA VAL A 309 32.87 1.92 9.89
C VAL A 309 33.07 1.15 8.59
N GLN A 310 34.32 0.94 8.20
CA GLN A 310 34.70 0.08 7.06
C GLN A 310 35.01 -1.33 7.59
N PHE A 311 34.02 -2.21 7.64
CA PHE A 311 34.32 -3.64 7.81
C PHE A 311 34.84 -4.17 6.48
N HIS A 312 36.17 -4.17 6.34
CA HIS A 312 36.87 -4.79 5.23
C HIS A 312 36.70 -6.32 5.34
N MET A 313 35.59 -6.86 4.83
CA MET A 313 35.48 -8.31 4.66
C MET A 313 36.25 -8.66 3.38
N SER A 314 37.48 -9.16 3.58
CA SER A 314 38.38 -9.54 2.49
C SER A 314 37.69 -10.50 1.52
N PRO A 315 37.68 -10.23 0.20
CA PRO A 315 37.11 -11.14 -0.80
C PRO A 315 38.11 -12.29 -1.07
N SER A 316 38.29 -13.18 -0.10
CA SER A 316 39.26 -14.29 -0.19
C SER A 316 38.65 -15.61 -0.65
N TYR A 317 37.61 -15.61 -1.51
CA TYR A 317 36.99 -16.88 -1.94
C TYR A 317 36.56 -16.98 -3.42
N PHE A 318 36.88 -16.01 -4.29
CA PHE A 318 36.49 -16.08 -5.72
C PHE A 318 37.64 -16.37 -6.70
N MET A 319 38.82 -16.78 -6.24
CA MET A 319 40.00 -16.95 -7.10
C MET A 319 40.55 -18.39 -7.18
N LEU A 320 39.69 -19.41 -7.08
CA LEU A 320 40.15 -20.82 -7.16
C LEU A 320 39.33 -21.76 -8.07
N HIS A 321 38.45 -21.28 -8.94
CA HIS A 321 37.91 -22.11 -10.03
C HIS A 321 37.66 -21.29 -11.29
N GLY A 322 38.68 -21.22 -12.13
CA GLY A 322 38.67 -20.56 -13.44
C GLY A 322 39.96 -20.88 -14.19
N GLY A 323 40.25 -22.17 -14.34
CA GLY A 323 41.24 -22.73 -15.26
C GLY A 323 40.53 -23.65 -16.24
#